data_AF-A0A7K0D3X3-F1
#
_entry.id   AF-A0A7K0D3X3-F1
#
_cell.length_a   1.000
_cell.length_b   1.000
_cell.length_c   1.000
_cell.angle_alpha   90.00
_cell.angle_beta   90.00
_cell.angle_gamma   90.00
#
_symmetry.space_group_name_H-M   'P 1'
#
loop_
_entity.id
_entity.type
_entity.pdbx_description
1 polymer ?
#
loop_
_entity_poly.entity_id
_entity_poly.type
_entity_poly.pdbx_seq_one_letter_code
_entity_poly.pdbx_strand_id
1 'polypeptide(L)'
;MHPPSDPPLPGDRARYGSKTGILDKSEAAANSAEAAAAQAFFDSMGWDFSSDLLGYYLGNNGPDHEYTISQANMEIVVGTSEVQGKVSGCLDWIRNEAKRDPQIDVLRDISTGWVGAGPTENADVAHGIGHFAVAVGSDTRVKKSADGSGLVAEIWYNVYVYDYYNFDDKPIDGYNPWDDFQLGVNNDMRQLEEAGWARSFKARGDILKFWSGAL
;
A
#
# COMPACT_ATOMS: atom_id res chain seq x y z
N MET A 1 -0.19 -19.44 -4.58
CA MET A 1 0.01 -18.00 -4.32
C MET A 1 -1.15 -17.38 -3.53
N HIS A 2 -0.88 -16.81 -2.36
CA HIS A 2 -1.84 -15.99 -1.60
C HIS A 2 -1.11 -14.86 -0.86
N PRO A 3 -1.76 -13.73 -0.51
CA PRO A 3 -1.14 -12.72 0.33
C PRO A 3 -0.95 -13.26 1.78
N PRO A 4 -0.04 -12.70 2.56
CA PRO A 4 0.03 -12.93 4.00
C PRO A 4 -1.20 -12.38 4.70
N SER A 5 -1.46 -12.84 5.93
CA SER A 5 -2.49 -12.24 6.78
C SER A 5 -2.19 -10.75 7.05
N ASP A 6 -3.24 -9.95 7.17
CA ASP A 6 -3.13 -8.51 7.42
C ASP A 6 -2.29 -8.20 8.67
N PRO A 7 -1.49 -7.13 8.64
CA PRO A 7 -0.93 -6.56 9.85
C PRO A 7 -2.03 -6.16 10.84
N PRO A 8 -1.80 -6.28 12.15
CA PRO A 8 -2.72 -5.75 13.15
C PRO A 8 -2.83 -4.23 13.01
N LEU A 9 -4.04 -3.70 13.21
CA LEU A 9 -4.27 -2.26 13.15
C LEU A 9 -3.77 -1.57 14.43
N PRO A 10 -3.26 -0.32 14.34
CA PRO A 10 -2.86 0.47 15.50
C PRO A 10 -4.03 0.68 16.47
N GLY A 11 -3.73 0.73 17.78
CA GLY A 11 -4.74 0.88 18.83
C GLY A 11 -5.17 2.32 19.10
N ASP A 12 -4.36 3.29 18.67
CA ASP A 12 -4.46 4.74 18.84
C ASP A 12 -5.16 5.46 17.67
N ARG A 13 -5.68 4.69 16.72
CA ARG A 13 -6.37 5.19 15.52
C ARG A 13 -7.57 6.10 15.81
N ALA A 14 -7.84 6.98 14.85
CA ALA A 14 -9.08 7.75 14.80
C ALA A 14 -10.29 6.82 14.94
N ARG A 15 -11.25 7.18 15.81
CA ARG A 15 -12.45 6.37 16.04
C ARG A 15 -13.62 7.00 15.32
N TYR A 16 -14.10 6.33 14.27
CA TYR A 16 -15.24 6.77 13.49
C TYR A 16 -16.41 7.22 14.38
N GLY A 17 -16.84 8.47 14.23
CA GLY A 17 -17.99 9.03 14.94
C GLY A 17 -17.82 9.21 16.45
N SER A 18 -16.59 9.16 16.99
CA SER A 18 -16.35 9.38 18.42
C SER A 18 -16.62 10.81 18.89
N LYS A 19 -16.59 11.80 17.99
CA LYS A 19 -16.90 13.21 18.27
C LYS A 19 -18.28 13.57 17.76
N THR A 20 -19.19 13.80 18.70
CA THR A 20 -20.63 13.99 18.42
C THR A 20 -21.15 15.38 18.81
N GLY A 21 -20.30 16.25 19.38
CA GLY A 21 -20.69 17.59 19.80
C GLY A 21 -20.94 18.53 18.62
N ILE A 22 -21.76 19.55 18.85
CA ILE A 22 -22.09 20.56 17.81
C ILE A 22 -20.85 21.33 17.36
N LEU A 23 -19.94 21.66 18.29
CA LEU A 23 -18.68 22.32 17.96
C LEU A 23 -17.79 21.41 17.10
N ASP A 24 -17.67 20.13 17.46
CA ASP A 24 -16.91 19.14 16.67
C ASP A 24 -17.44 19.04 15.23
N LYS A 25 -18.77 19.06 15.06
CA LYS A 25 -19.41 19.02 13.73
C LYS A 25 -19.18 20.31 12.93
N SER A 26 -19.09 21.45 13.61
CA SER A 26 -18.78 22.73 12.97
C SER A 26 -17.33 22.79 12.52
N GLU A 27 -16.40 22.28 13.30
CA GLU A 27 -14.97 22.18 12.94
C GLU A 27 -14.79 21.22 11.77
N ALA A 28 -15.44 20.05 11.79
CA ALA A 28 -15.45 19.11 10.67
C ALA A 28 -16.00 19.73 9.37
N ALA A 29 -16.93 20.68 9.44
CA ALA A 29 -17.42 21.41 8.26
C ALA A 29 -16.35 22.31 7.62
N ALA A 30 -15.51 22.97 8.41
CA ALA A 30 -14.38 23.72 7.88
C ALA A 30 -13.37 22.78 7.23
N ASN A 31 -13.03 21.68 7.90
CA ASN A 31 -12.06 20.69 7.43
C ASN A 31 -12.50 19.99 6.14
N SER A 32 -13.82 19.86 5.91
CA SER A 32 -14.35 19.31 4.66
C SER A 32 -14.00 20.20 3.46
N ALA A 33 -13.91 21.52 3.65
CA ALA A 33 -13.49 22.44 2.60
C ALA A 33 -11.98 22.28 2.30
N GLU A 34 -11.16 22.03 3.33
CA GLU A 34 -9.74 21.74 3.16
C GLU A 34 -9.51 20.40 2.44
N ALA A 35 -10.32 19.39 2.75
CA ALA A 35 -10.32 18.11 2.03
C ALA A 35 -10.61 18.30 0.53
N ALA A 36 -11.62 19.11 0.21
CA ALA A 36 -11.97 19.43 -1.18
C ALA A 36 -10.85 20.21 -1.89
N ALA A 37 -10.16 21.10 -1.19
CA ALA A 37 -9.00 21.82 -1.73
C ALA A 37 -7.82 20.88 -2.01
N ALA A 38 -7.55 19.92 -1.11
CA ALA A 38 -6.53 18.89 -1.32
C ALA A 38 -6.86 18.00 -2.53
N GLN A 39 -8.13 17.59 -2.67
CA GLN A 39 -8.58 16.80 -3.83
C GLN A 39 -8.42 17.58 -5.14
N ALA A 40 -8.87 18.84 -5.18
CA ALA A 40 -8.70 19.70 -6.36
C ALA A 40 -7.22 19.95 -6.71
N PHE A 41 -6.34 20.02 -5.71
CA PHE A 41 -4.90 20.11 -5.92
C PHE A 41 -4.36 18.85 -6.59
N PHE A 42 -4.72 17.65 -6.10
CA PHE A 42 -4.32 16.38 -6.72
C PHE A 42 -4.79 16.28 -8.18
N ASP A 43 -6.06 16.61 -8.44
CA ASP A 43 -6.62 16.64 -9.79
C ASP A 43 -5.82 17.60 -10.71
N SER A 44 -5.46 18.79 -10.20
CA SER A 44 -4.70 19.78 -10.98
C SER A 44 -3.28 19.33 -11.33
N MET A 45 -2.70 18.44 -10.52
CA MET A 45 -1.37 17.87 -10.70
C MET A 45 -1.39 16.59 -11.54
N GLY A 46 -2.59 16.08 -11.89
CA GLY A 46 -2.77 14.78 -12.55
C GLY A 46 -2.42 13.60 -11.65
N TRP A 47 -2.60 13.75 -10.34
CA TRP A 47 -2.37 12.72 -9.34
C TRP A 47 -3.65 11.93 -9.09
N ASP A 48 -4.07 11.21 -10.12
CA ASP A 48 -5.36 10.52 -10.17
C ASP A 48 -5.45 9.47 -9.06
N PHE A 49 -4.36 8.77 -8.74
CA PHE A 49 -4.39 7.74 -7.69
C PHE A 49 -4.59 8.34 -6.29
N SER A 50 -3.93 9.46 -6.01
CA SER A 50 -4.09 10.23 -4.76
C SER A 50 -5.49 10.78 -4.63
N SER A 51 -6.02 11.36 -5.70
CA SER A 51 -7.38 11.92 -5.74
C SER A 51 -8.43 10.83 -5.53
N ASP A 52 -8.28 9.67 -6.17
CA ASP A 52 -9.19 8.54 -6.02
C ASP A 52 -9.23 8.02 -4.58
N LEU A 53 -8.08 7.87 -3.93
CA LEU A 53 -8.00 7.39 -2.55
C LEU A 53 -8.60 8.39 -1.55
N LEU A 54 -8.27 9.68 -1.70
CA LEU A 54 -8.86 10.72 -0.88
C LEU A 54 -10.37 10.80 -1.09
N GLY A 55 -10.84 10.72 -2.34
CA GLY A 55 -12.26 10.65 -2.66
C GLY A 55 -12.95 9.45 -2.03
N TYR A 56 -12.31 8.28 -2.02
CA TYR A 56 -12.85 7.09 -1.36
C TYR A 56 -12.95 7.25 0.16
N TYR A 57 -11.94 7.87 0.79
CA TYR A 57 -11.94 8.22 2.21
C TYR A 57 -13.12 9.12 2.58
N LEU A 58 -13.30 10.20 1.82
CA LEU A 58 -14.37 11.19 2.00
C LEU A 58 -15.75 10.63 1.64
N GLY A 59 -15.81 9.60 0.79
CA GLY A 59 -17.05 8.92 0.44
C GLY A 59 -17.73 8.18 1.60
N ASN A 60 -17.00 7.89 2.69
CA ASN A 60 -17.52 7.21 3.88
C ASN A 60 -18.33 5.93 3.54
N ASN A 61 -17.71 5.04 2.77
CA ASN A 61 -18.39 3.89 2.16
C ASN A 61 -18.93 2.83 3.15
N GLY A 62 -18.73 2.99 4.46
CA GLY A 62 -19.23 2.08 5.49
C GLY A 62 -18.15 1.16 6.09
N PRO A 63 -18.53 0.31 7.06
CA PRO A 63 -17.59 -0.61 7.71
C PRO A 63 -17.08 -1.65 6.72
N ASP A 64 -15.81 -2.05 6.90
CA ASP A 64 -15.17 -3.16 6.19
C ASP A 64 -15.10 -3.01 4.67
N HIS A 65 -15.36 -1.81 4.15
CA HIS A 65 -15.14 -1.50 2.75
C HIS A 65 -13.64 -1.53 2.42
N GLU A 66 -13.30 -2.26 1.36
CA GLU A 66 -11.94 -2.33 0.83
C GLU A 66 -11.88 -1.56 -0.50
N TYR A 67 -10.83 -0.75 -0.65
CA TYR A 67 -10.49 -0.12 -1.91
C TYR A 67 -9.59 -1.07 -2.70
N THR A 68 -10.05 -1.47 -3.89
CA THR A 68 -9.24 -2.26 -4.82
C THR A 68 -8.43 -1.31 -5.70
N ILE A 69 -7.12 -1.32 -5.52
CA ILE A 69 -6.17 -0.59 -6.37
C ILE A 69 -6.29 -1.15 -7.78
N SER A 70 -6.59 -0.26 -8.73
CA SER A 70 -6.75 -0.64 -10.14
C SER A 70 -5.45 -1.23 -10.70
N GLN A 71 -5.54 -2.05 -11.76
CA GLN A 71 -4.36 -2.61 -12.40
C GLN A 71 -3.40 -1.52 -12.91
N ALA A 72 -3.93 -0.42 -13.45
CA ALA A 72 -3.12 0.71 -13.90
C ALA A 72 -2.34 1.36 -12.74
N ASN A 73 -3.00 1.58 -11.60
CA ASN A 73 -2.34 2.12 -10.41
C ASN A 73 -1.35 1.12 -9.82
N MET A 74 -1.65 -0.19 -9.86
CA MET A 74 -0.70 -1.22 -9.48
C MET A 74 0.57 -1.19 -10.34
N GLU A 75 0.45 -0.98 -11.66
CA GLU A 75 1.62 -0.84 -12.55
C GLU A 75 2.48 0.37 -12.19
N ILE A 76 1.85 1.49 -11.83
CA ILE A 76 2.55 2.70 -11.35
C ILE A 76 3.28 2.39 -10.03
N VAL A 77 2.59 1.82 -9.05
CA VAL A 77 3.14 1.52 -7.71
C VAL A 77 4.32 0.55 -7.80
N VAL A 78 4.16 -0.59 -8.50
CA VAL A 78 5.25 -1.57 -8.65
C VAL A 78 6.35 -1.10 -9.60
N GLY A 79 6.09 -0.06 -10.38
CA GLY A 79 7.08 0.62 -11.20
C GLY A 79 8.07 1.46 -10.41
N THR A 80 7.75 1.80 -9.15
CA THR A 80 8.62 2.63 -8.32
C THR A 80 9.90 1.90 -7.87
N SER A 81 10.99 2.64 -7.74
CA SER A 81 12.30 2.13 -7.33
C SER A 81 12.27 1.51 -5.93
N GLU A 82 11.51 2.11 -5.00
CA GLU A 82 11.33 1.60 -3.66
C GLU A 82 10.65 0.22 -3.68
N VAL A 83 9.53 0.07 -4.40
CA VAL A 83 8.82 -1.22 -4.50
C VAL A 83 9.65 -2.25 -5.25
N GLN A 84 10.33 -1.88 -6.33
CA GLN A 84 11.24 -2.78 -7.06
C GLN A 84 12.35 -3.32 -6.15
N GLY A 85 12.92 -2.47 -5.29
CA GLY A 85 13.90 -2.87 -4.29
C GLY A 85 13.36 -3.93 -3.32
N LYS A 86 12.15 -3.73 -2.78
CA LYS A 86 11.50 -4.71 -1.88
C LYS A 86 11.16 -6.01 -2.59
N VAL A 87 10.59 -5.95 -3.79
CA VAL A 87 10.25 -7.13 -4.60
C VAL A 87 11.51 -7.91 -4.94
N SER A 88 12.60 -7.24 -5.31
CA SER A 88 13.89 -7.91 -5.55
C SER A 88 14.37 -8.65 -4.31
N GLY A 89 14.34 -8.02 -3.12
CA GLY A 89 14.72 -8.69 -1.87
C GLY A 89 13.82 -9.88 -1.53
N CYS A 90 12.52 -9.79 -1.81
CA CYS A 90 11.58 -10.90 -1.62
C CYS A 90 11.87 -12.06 -2.59
N LEU A 91 12.16 -11.76 -3.85
CA LEU A 91 12.55 -12.77 -4.84
C LEU A 91 13.90 -13.40 -4.51
N ASP A 92 14.87 -12.65 -4.01
CA ASP A 92 16.15 -13.18 -3.51
C ASP A 92 15.91 -14.21 -2.40
N TRP A 93 15.03 -13.89 -1.46
CA TRP A 93 14.64 -14.81 -0.39
C TRP A 93 13.96 -16.07 -0.94
N ILE A 94 12.97 -15.93 -1.83
CA ILE A 94 12.27 -17.06 -2.47
C ILE A 94 13.28 -17.97 -3.21
N ARG A 95 14.21 -17.38 -3.96
CA ARG A 95 15.25 -18.13 -4.69
C ARG A 95 16.17 -18.87 -3.73
N ASN A 96 16.55 -18.27 -2.61
CA ASN A 96 17.36 -18.94 -1.59
C ASN A 96 16.61 -20.12 -0.94
N GLU A 97 15.31 -19.99 -0.68
CA GLU A 97 14.48 -21.09 -0.17
C GLU A 97 14.28 -22.21 -1.21
N ALA A 98 14.10 -21.86 -2.48
CA ALA A 98 14.07 -22.82 -3.58
C ALA A 98 15.42 -23.54 -3.73
N LYS A 99 16.54 -22.85 -3.55
CA LYS A 99 17.88 -23.44 -3.63
C LYS A 99 18.19 -24.38 -2.47
N ARG A 100 17.72 -24.06 -1.27
CA ARG A 100 17.89 -24.90 -0.06
C ARG A 100 17.17 -26.24 -0.16
N ASP A 101 16.00 -26.24 -0.80
CA ASP A 101 15.21 -27.46 -1.05
C ASP A 101 14.70 -27.50 -2.50
N PRO A 102 15.54 -27.89 -3.48
CA PRO A 102 15.20 -27.73 -4.89
C PRO A 102 13.93 -28.45 -5.36
N GLN A 103 13.56 -29.59 -4.79
CA GLN A 103 12.45 -30.45 -5.25
C GLN A 103 12.18 -30.36 -6.77
N ILE A 104 13.08 -30.95 -7.57
CA ILE A 104 13.08 -30.79 -9.03
C ILE A 104 11.73 -31.19 -9.65
N ASP A 105 11.23 -30.34 -10.55
CA ASP A 105 9.96 -30.47 -11.26
C ASP A 105 8.70 -30.47 -10.36
N VAL A 106 8.85 -30.12 -9.08
CA VAL A 106 7.73 -29.88 -8.17
C VAL A 106 7.40 -28.40 -8.15
N LEU A 107 6.10 -28.08 -8.23
CA LEU A 107 5.61 -26.72 -8.03
C LEU A 107 5.39 -26.48 -6.54
N ARG A 108 6.03 -25.46 -5.97
CA ARG A 108 5.98 -25.10 -4.55
C ARG A 108 5.40 -23.71 -4.37
N ASP A 109 4.47 -23.55 -3.43
CA ASP A 109 4.08 -22.22 -2.95
C ASP A 109 5.16 -21.74 -1.97
N ILE A 110 5.80 -20.62 -2.31
CA ILE A 110 6.78 -19.93 -1.45
C ILE A 110 6.37 -18.47 -1.39
N SER A 111 6.00 -18.00 -0.20
CA SER A 111 5.46 -16.66 0.00
C SER A 111 6.22 -15.92 1.11
N THR A 112 6.43 -14.61 0.93
CA THR A 112 7.08 -13.74 1.92
C THR A 112 6.05 -13.10 2.85
N GLY A 113 6.48 -12.67 4.04
CA GLY A 113 5.67 -11.76 4.86
C GLY A 113 5.60 -10.34 4.29
N TRP A 114 4.79 -9.49 4.92
CA TRP A 114 4.71 -8.06 4.62
C TRP A 114 6.03 -7.36 4.95
N VAL A 115 6.52 -6.55 4.01
CA VAL A 115 7.67 -5.66 4.20
C VAL A 115 7.23 -4.21 3.97
N GLY A 116 7.66 -3.31 4.87
CA GLY A 116 7.35 -1.88 4.73
C GLY A 116 8.03 -1.27 3.50
N ALA A 117 7.26 -0.45 2.79
CA ALA A 117 7.64 0.31 1.61
C ALA A 117 7.14 1.76 1.76
N GLY A 118 7.71 2.64 0.94
CA GLY A 118 7.33 4.05 0.89
C GLY A 118 8.09 4.94 1.90
N PRO A 119 8.06 6.27 1.70
CA PRO A 119 7.47 6.95 0.55
C PRO A 119 8.26 6.62 -0.73
N THR A 120 7.60 6.72 -1.88
CA THR A 120 8.21 6.43 -3.19
C THR A 120 8.63 7.72 -3.90
N GLU A 121 9.43 7.60 -4.94
CA GLU A 121 9.80 8.75 -5.78
C GLU A 121 8.67 9.27 -6.68
N ASN A 122 7.58 8.50 -6.84
CA ASN A 122 6.40 8.94 -7.57
C ASN A 122 5.49 9.75 -6.64
N ALA A 123 5.28 11.03 -6.96
CA ALA A 123 4.51 11.94 -6.12
C ALA A 123 3.05 11.49 -5.93
N ASP A 124 2.41 10.94 -6.97
CA ASP A 124 1.04 10.44 -6.87
C ASP A 124 0.96 9.20 -5.95
N VAL A 125 1.95 8.31 -5.99
CA VAL A 125 2.00 7.18 -5.05
C VAL A 125 2.34 7.64 -3.63
N ALA A 126 3.28 8.59 -3.49
CA ALA A 126 3.74 9.10 -2.21
C ALA A 126 2.65 9.91 -1.48
N HIS A 127 1.83 10.67 -2.20
CA HIS A 127 0.69 11.40 -1.61
C HIS A 127 -0.57 10.53 -1.50
N GLY A 128 -0.72 9.55 -2.39
CA GLY A 128 -1.86 8.63 -2.41
C GLY A 128 -1.81 7.59 -1.32
N ILE A 129 -0.82 6.69 -1.31
CA ILE A 129 -0.71 5.60 -0.30
C ILE A 129 0.45 5.79 0.68
N GLY A 130 1.35 6.75 0.46
CA GLY A 130 2.41 7.11 1.41
C GLY A 130 3.31 5.95 1.81
N HIS A 131 3.18 5.51 3.07
CA HIS A 131 3.85 4.33 3.60
C HIS A 131 2.89 3.16 3.60
N PHE A 132 3.31 2.03 3.03
CA PHE A 132 2.47 0.86 2.83
C PHE A 132 3.28 -0.42 2.97
N ALA A 133 2.65 -1.57 2.81
CA ALA A 133 3.27 -2.88 2.86
C ALA A 133 3.25 -3.57 1.50
N VAL A 134 4.34 -4.26 1.18
CA VAL A 134 4.46 -5.12 0.00
C VAL A 134 4.75 -6.55 0.44
N ALA A 135 4.21 -7.53 -0.29
CA ALA A 135 4.58 -8.94 -0.13
C ALA A 135 4.64 -9.62 -1.50
N VAL A 136 5.37 -10.73 -1.59
CA VAL A 136 5.44 -11.56 -2.79
C VAL A 136 4.98 -12.97 -2.43
N GLY A 137 3.91 -13.42 -3.08
CA GLY A 137 3.52 -14.84 -3.06
C GLY A 137 3.84 -15.47 -4.41
N SER A 138 4.45 -16.65 -4.40
CA SER A 138 4.93 -17.29 -5.63
C SER A 138 4.59 -18.76 -5.73
N ASP A 139 4.35 -19.21 -6.96
CA ASP A 139 4.43 -20.60 -7.34
C ASP A 139 5.78 -20.81 -8.05
N THR A 140 6.69 -21.52 -7.38
CA THR A 140 8.08 -21.71 -7.81
C THR A 140 8.30 -23.14 -8.28
N ARG A 141 8.90 -23.30 -9.47
CA ARG A 141 9.35 -24.59 -10.01
C ARG A 141 10.85 -24.56 -10.27
N VAL A 142 11.58 -25.54 -9.74
CA VAL A 142 13.01 -25.70 -10.05
C VAL A 142 13.19 -26.81 -11.08
N LYS A 143 14.03 -26.54 -12.09
CA LYS A 143 14.39 -27.47 -13.16
C LYS A 143 15.90 -27.61 -13.24
N LYS A 144 16.37 -28.71 -13.85
CA LYS A 144 17.75 -28.76 -14.36
C LYS A 144 17.88 -27.83 -15.56
N SER A 145 18.98 -27.12 -15.67
CA SER A 145 19.29 -26.32 -16.85
C SER A 145 19.39 -27.20 -18.10
N ALA A 146 19.10 -26.64 -19.28
CA ALA A 146 19.07 -27.39 -20.53
C ALA A 146 20.44 -28.02 -20.91
N ASP A 147 21.52 -27.39 -20.47
CA ASP A 147 22.90 -27.86 -20.63
C ASP A 147 23.36 -28.81 -19.49
N GLY A 148 22.51 -29.04 -18.48
CA GLY A 148 22.82 -29.86 -17.31
C GLY A 148 23.84 -29.24 -16.35
N SER A 149 24.27 -27.98 -16.55
CA SER A 149 25.30 -27.33 -15.75
C SER A 149 24.83 -26.82 -14.39
N GLY A 150 23.52 -26.72 -14.15
CA GLY A 150 22.97 -26.21 -12.90
C GLY A 150 21.46 -26.32 -12.78
N LEU A 151 20.92 -25.46 -11.90
CA LEU A 151 19.49 -25.36 -11.64
C LEU A 151 18.94 -24.03 -12.15
N VAL A 152 17.73 -24.07 -12.67
CA VAL A 152 16.95 -22.89 -13.10
C VAL A 152 15.66 -22.88 -12.31
N ALA A 153 15.25 -21.72 -11.82
CA ALA A 153 13.91 -21.54 -11.27
C ALA A 153 13.02 -20.80 -12.28
N GLU A 154 11.77 -21.24 -12.35
CA GLU A 154 10.64 -20.54 -12.95
C GLU A 154 9.72 -20.12 -11.80
N ILE A 155 9.49 -18.81 -11.68
CA ILE A 155 8.73 -18.22 -10.58
C ILE A 155 7.59 -17.41 -11.19
N TRP A 156 6.36 -17.90 -11.06
CA TRP A 156 5.16 -17.09 -11.22
C TRP A 156 4.87 -16.46 -9.87
N TYR A 157 4.71 -15.13 -9.82
CA TYR A 157 4.53 -14.45 -8.55
C TYR A 157 3.56 -13.28 -8.65
N ASN A 158 2.78 -13.09 -7.60
CA ASN A 158 2.00 -11.89 -7.38
C ASN A 158 2.77 -10.96 -6.46
N VAL A 159 2.87 -9.69 -6.86
CA VAL A 159 3.24 -8.60 -5.95
C VAL A 159 1.94 -8.09 -5.32
N TYR A 160 1.84 -8.22 -4.00
CA TYR A 160 0.71 -7.70 -3.23
C TYR A 160 1.09 -6.35 -2.62
N VAL A 161 0.19 -5.38 -2.73
CA VAL A 161 0.26 -4.09 -2.05
C VAL A 161 -0.89 -4.03 -1.06
N TYR A 162 -0.58 -3.65 0.18
CA TYR A 162 -1.54 -3.45 1.25
C TYR A 162 -1.25 -2.15 1.97
N ASP A 163 -2.29 -1.37 2.19
CA ASP A 163 -2.27 -0.26 3.14
C ASP A 163 -3.56 -0.26 3.97
N TYR A 164 -3.47 0.28 5.19
CA TYR A 164 -4.64 0.70 5.94
C TYR A 164 -4.69 2.22 5.90
N TYR A 165 -5.38 2.73 4.87
CA TYR A 165 -5.45 4.15 4.59
C TYR A 165 -6.17 4.87 5.73
N ASN A 166 -5.41 5.66 6.49
CA ASN A 166 -5.85 6.37 7.67
C ASN A 166 -5.12 7.71 7.86
N PHE A 167 -5.66 8.53 8.74
CA PHE A 167 -5.05 9.78 9.20
C PHE A 167 -4.91 9.72 10.72
N ASP A 168 -3.92 8.97 11.20
CA ASP A 168 -3.59 8.85 12.63
C ASP A 168 -2.56 9.91 13.06
N ASP A 169 -2.36 10.12 14.37
CA ASP A 169 -1.32 11.04 14.86
C ASP A 169 0.07 10.57 14.37
N LYS A 170 0.68 11.35 13.49
CA LYS A 170 2.05 11.12 13.04
C LYS A 170 3.00 11.98 13.88
N PRO A 171 4.06 11.42 14.50
CA PRO A 171 5.08 12.22 15.16
C PRO A 171 5.79 13.10 14.13
N ILE A 172 6.03 14.36 14.49
CA ILE A 172 6.74 15.32 13.65
C ILE A 172 8.24 15.01 13.72
N ASP A 173 8.80 14.41 12.67
CA ASP A 173 10.24 14.18 12.54
C ASP A 173 10.91 15.25 11.66
N GLY A 174 11.11 16.44 12.23
CA GLY A 174 11.80 17.56 11.59
C GLY A 174 10.90 18.72 11.17
N TYR A 175 11.50 19.82 10.71
CA TYR A 175 10.78 21.01 10.22
C TYR A 175 10.94 21.13 8.71
N ASN A 176 9.89 20.80 7.97
CA ASN A 176 9.70 21.16 6.57
C ASN A 176 8.35 21.89 6.45
N PRO A 177 8.25 23.04 5.75
CA PRO A 177 6.98 23.74 5.54
C PRO A 177 5.88 22.86 4.90
N TRP A 178 6.27 21.80 4.20
CA TRP A 178 5.36 20.77 3.70
C TRP A 178 4.82 19.85 4.80
N ASP A 179 5.57 19.64 5.87
CA ASP A 179 5.12 18.86 7.03
C ASP A 179 4.00 19.62 7.74
N ASP A 180 4.05 20.95 7.84
CA ASP A 180 2.96 21.74 8.42
C ASP A 180 1.65 21.62 7.63
N PHE A 181 1.72 21.62 6.29
CA PHE A 181 0.56 21.38 5.44
C PHE A 181 0.05 19.95 5.58
N GLN A 182 0.94 18.95 5.59
CA GLN A 182 0.58 17.56 5.78
C GLN A 182 0.00 17.29 7.17
N LEU A 183 0.53 17.92 8.22
CA LEU A 183 0.05 17.80 9.60
C LEU A 183 -1.32 18.47 9.77
N GLY A 184 -1.52 19.64 9.14
CA GLY A 184 -2.84 20.29 9.07
C GLY A 184 -3.86 19.36 8.43
N VAL A 185 -3.62 18.97 7.17
CA VAL A 185 -4.52 18.07 6.43
C VAL A 185 -4.74 16.75 7.19
N ASN A 186 -3.70 16.16 7.80
CA ASN A 186 -3.84 14.92 8.56
C ASN A 186 -4.74 15.08 9.79
N ASN A 187 -4.55 16.16 10.57
CA ASN A 187 -5.42 16.46 11.72
C ASN A 187 -6.86 16.77 11.27
N ASP A 188 -7.02 17.44 10.15
CA ASP A 188 -8.32 17.81 9.62
C ASP A 188 -9.08 16.60 9.11
N MET A 189 -8.41 15.71 8.35
CA MET A 189 -8.98 14.45 7.89
C MET A 189 -9.34 13.54 9.07
N ARG A 190 -8.46 13.45 10.08
CA ARG A 190 -8.75 12.74 11.32
C ARG A 190 -10.04 13.23 11.98
N GLN A 191 -10.22 14.55 12.07
CA GLN A 191 -11.44 15.14 12.64
C GLN A 191 -12.69 14.81 11.81
N LEU A 192 -12.58 14.73 10.48
CA LEU A 192 -13.69 14.28 9.62
C LEU A 192 -14.10 12.85 9.97
N GLU A 193 -13.15 11.94 10.18
CA GLU A 193 -13.47 10.58 10.60
C GLU A 193 -14.02 10.50 12.02
N GLU A 194 -13.44 11.23 12.97
CA GLU A 194 -13.97 11.31 14.33
C GLU A 194 -15.39 11.92 14.36
N ALA A 195 -15.71 12.84 13.44
CA ALA A 195 -17.05 13.36 13.22
C ALA A 195 -17.94 12.42 12.37
N GLY A 196 -17.42 11.31 11.87
CA GLY A 196 -18.16 10.30 11.11
C GLY A 196 -18.50 10.70 9.66
N TRP A 197 -17.75 11.65 9.09
CA TRP A 197 -17.95 12.19 7.74
C TRP A 197 -16.97 11.61 6.72
N ALA A 198 -15.86 11.05 7.18
CA ALA A 198 -14.92 10.28 6.39
C ALA A 198 -14.59 8.97 7.11
N ARG A 199 -13.92 8.04 6.44
CA ARG A 199 -13.64 6.73 7.05
C ARG A 199 -12.40 6.07 6.50
N SER A 200 -11.52 5.64 7.40
CA SER A 200 -10.35 4.81 7.08
C SER A 200 -10.75 3.45 6.50
N PHE A 201 -9.95 2.92 5.58
CA PHE A 201 -10.26 1.69 4.84
C PHE A 201 -9.00 0.89 4.51
N LYS A 202 -9.17 -0.36 4.08
CA LYS A 202 -8.06 -1.16 3.56
C LYS A 202 -7.91 -0.90 2.06
N ALA A 203 -6.71 -0.52 1.63
CA ALA A 203 -6.37 -0.43 0.21
C ALA A 203 -5.55 -1.66 -0.20
N ARG A 204 -5.95 -2.33 -1.27
CA ARG A 204 -5.31 -3.58 -1.70
C ARG A 204 -5.22 -3.67 -3.21
N GLY A 205 -4.11 -4.21 -3.70
CA GLY A 205 -4.01 -4.64 -5.08
C GLY A 205 -2.95 -5.71 -5.25
N ASP A 206 -3.05 -6.42 -6.36
CA ASP A 206 -2.07 -7.42 -6.76
C ASP A 206 -1.79 -7.36 -8.25
N ILE A 207 -0.58 -7.75 -8.62
CA ILE A 207 -0.19 -7.87 -10.03
C ILE A 207 0.70 -9.09 -10.25
N LEU A 208 0.30 -9.91 -11.21
CA LEU A 208 1.02 -11.11 -11.62
C LEU A 208 2.24 -10.76 -12.47
N LYS A 209 3.36 -11.40 -12.16
CA LYS A 209 4.63 -11.29 -12.87
C LYS A 209 5.27 -12.68 -13.02
N PHE A 210 6.31 -12.74 -13.84
CA PHE A 210 7.07 -13.96 -14.08
C PHE A 210 8.56 -13.66 -14.05
N TRP A 211 9.33 -14.55 -13.42
CA TRP A 211 10.79 -14.54 -13.42
C TRP A 211 11.31 -15.92 -13.78
N SER A 212 12.39 -15.97 -14.56
CA SER A 212 13.14 -17.20 -14.81
C SER A 212 14.63 -16.90 -14.84
N GLY A 213 15.42 -17.79 -14.23
CA GLY A 213 16.86 -17.63 -14.19
C GLY A 213 17.56 -18.72 -13.37
N ALA A 214 18.88 -18.69 -13.38
CA ALA A 214 19.70 -19.61 -12.61
C ALA A 214 19.48 -19.43 -11.09
N LEU A 215 19.58 -20.54 -10.34
CA LEU A 215 19.59 -20.59 -8.87
C LEU A 215 21.00 -20.72 -8.28
#